data_AF-A0A9Q0NID0-F1
#
_entry.id   AF-A0A9Q0NID0-F1
#
_cell.length_a   1.000
_cell.length_b   1.000
_cell.length_c   1.000
_cell.angle_alpha   90.00
_cell.angle_beta   90.00
_cell.angle_gamma   90.00
#
_symmetry.space_group_name_H-M   'P 1'
#
loop_
_entity.id
_entity.type
_entity.pdbx_description
1 polymer ?
#
loop_
_entity_poly.entity_id
_entity_poly.type
_entity_poly.pdbx_seq_one_letter_code
_entity_poly.pdbx_strand_id
1 'polypeptide(L)'
;MGILFTIFTFTATVLLLIIIAFLYLTFQIYSGKSIKNPDYPPVNGTIFSRIFYFNRLYDYQTDVAKKQKTFRLLGPGQSELYTTDIRNIEHVLKTKFDNYTKGKYNQDIATDLFGNGIFAVDGDKWRQQRKLASFEFSTRVLRDFSCSVFRRNAAKLVRVISEMAIVDQIFDMQDTLMRCTLNSIFKVGFGVELNCLEGSSKEGTEFMKAFDDSNALVFRRYVDPLWKLKKYFNIGSEASLKKNIKIIDAFVTNLIRTKRKLLAEERLCDDKEDILSRIFGGEQERS
;
A
#
# COMPACT_ATOMS: atom_id res chain seq x y z
N MET A 1 -12.88 47.09 -25.71
CA MET A 1 -12.98 47.31 -24.26
C MET A 1 -13.60 46.13 -23.49
N GLY A 2 -14.61 45.41 -24.03
CA GLY A 2 -15.25 44.31 -23.30
C GLY A 2 -14.38 43.08 -23.02
N ILE A 3 -13.61 42.59 -24.01
CA ILE A 3 -12.84 41.33 -23.87
C ILE A 3 -11.68 41.45 -22.86
N LEU A 4 -10.98 42.58 -22.85
CA LEU A 4 -9.87 42.78 -21.91
C LEU A 4 -10.38 42.87 -20.45
N PHE A 5 -11.54 43.50 -20.26
CA PHE A 5 -12.21 43.61 -18.95
C PHE A 5 -12.76 42.25 -18.48
N THR A 6 -13.31 41.42 -19.36
CA THR A 6 -13.76 40.07 -18.98
C THR A 6 -12.59 39.16 -18.63
N ILE A 7 -11.47 39.22 -19.36
CA ILE A 7 -10.25 38.47 -19.01
C ILE A 7 -9.70 38.95 -17.67
N PHE A 8 -9.67 40.26 -17.43
CA PHE A 8 -9.18 40.82 -16.16
C PHE A 8 -10.06 40.40 -14.97
N THR A 9 -11.38 40.48 -15.09
CA THR A 9 -12.30 40.06 -14.02
C THR A 9 -12.26 38.56 -13.79
N PHE A 10 -12.18 37.74 -14.85
CA PHE A 10 -11.98 36.29 -14.72
C PHE A 10 -10.67 35.93 -14.02
N THR A 11 -9.54 36.55 -14.40
CA THR A 11 -8.25 36.29 -13.76
C THR A 11 -8.23 36.75 -12.30
N ALA A 12 -8.80 37.92 -12.00
CA ALA A 12 -8.91 38.43 -10.63
C ALA A 12 -9.78 37.52 -9.73
N THR A 13 -10.92 37.04 -10.25
CA THR A 13 -11.79 36.11 -9.51
C THR A 13 -11.13 34.77 -9.25
N VAL A 14 -10.43 34.19 -10.24
CA VAL A 14 -9.65 32.96 -10.04
C VAL A 14 -8.57 33.16 -8.98
N LEU A 15 -7.84 34.27 -9.03
CA LEU A 15 -6.80 34.58 -8.06
C LEU A 15 -7.37 34.76 -6.64
N LEU A 16 -8.52 35.43 -6.52
CA LEU A 16 -9.23 35.58 -5.25
C LEU A 16 -9.65 34.22 -4.68
N LEU A 17 -10.20 33.32 -5.51
CA LEU A 17 -10.57 31.97 -5.09
C LEU A 17 -9.36 31.16 -4.61
N ILE A 18 -8.22 31.29 -5.28
CA ILE A 18 -6.96 30.64 -4.86
C ILE A 18 -6.51 31.17 -3.49
N ILE A 19 -6.58 32.48 -3.27
CA ILE A 19 -6.23 33.10 -1.99
C ILE A 19 -7.17 32.61 -0.89
N ILE A 20 -8.49 32.61 -1.13
CA ILE A 20 -9.48 32.12 -0.16
C ILE A 20 -9.22 30.65 0.17
N ALA A 21 -8.95 29.81 -0.84
CA ALA A 21 -8.62 28.40 -0.64
C ALA A 21 -7.33 28.22 0.17
N PHE A 22 -6.30 29.04 -0.08
CA PHE A 22 -5.04 29.03 0.67
C PHE A 22 -5.23 29.47 2.12
N LEU A 23 -6.00 30.54 2.36
CA LEU A 23 -6.33 31.00 3.71
C LEU A 23 -7.16 29.97 4.47
N TYR A 24 -8.14 29.35 3.81
CA TYR A 24 -8.91 28.26 4.40
C TYR A 24 -8.02 27.06 4.75
N LEU A 25 -7.09 26.69 3.86
CA LEU A 25 -6.17 25.58 4.09
C LEU A 25 -5.22 25.87 5.25
N THR A 26 -4.63 27.07 5.31
CA THR A 26 -3.75 27.47 6.42
C THR A 26 -4.50 27.53 7.74
N PHE A 27 -5.74 28.05 7.74
CA PHE A 27 -6.62 27.99 8.90
C PHE A 27 -6.86 26.54 9.35
N GLN A 28 -7.19 25.62 8.44
CA GLN A 28 -7.39 24.20 8.75
C GLN A 28 -6.14 23.49 9.31
N ILE A 29 -4.94 23.93 8.92
CA ILE A 29 -3.67 23.35 9.40
C ILE A 29 -3.36 23.80 10.83
N TYR A 30 -3.54 25.10 11.13
CA TYR A 30 -3.05 25.70 12.36
C TYR A 30 -4.12 25.91 13.43
N SER A 31 -5.40 26.03 13.04
CA SER A 31 -6.50 26.28 13.97
C SER A 31 -6.64 25.12 14.96
N GLY A 32 -6.74 25.46 16.25
CA GLY A 32 -6.88 24.50 17.35
C GLY A 32 -5.65 23.62 17.62
N LYS A 33 -4.48 23.91 17.02
CA LYS A 33 -3.26 23.14 17.25
C LYS A 33 -2.37 23.82 18.30
N SER A 34 -1.93 23.07 19.30
CA SER A 34 -0.96 23.52 20.29
C SER A 34 0.45 23.55 19.71
N ILE A 35 0.85 24.65 19.06
CA ILE A 35 2.14 24.78 18.35
C ILE A 35 3.29 25.08 19.31
N LYS A 36 3.10 26.03 20.24
CA LYS A 36 4.13 26.52 21.17
C LYS A 36 3.98 25.96 22.59
N ASN A 37 3.08 25.02 22.80
CA ASN A 37 2.86 24.43 24.11
C ASN A 37 3.99 23.43 24.42
N PRO A 38 4.74 23.61 25.54
CA PRO A 38 5.83 22.71 25.92
C PRO A 38 5.38 21.29 26.29
N ASP A 39 4.11 21.11 26.64
CA ASP A 39 3.54 19.79 26.99
C ASP A 39 3.37 18.88 25.77
N TYR A 40 3.51 19.42 24.56
CA TYR A 40 3.40 18.67 23.32
C TYR A 40 4.74 18.60 22.59
N PRO A 41 5.02 17.52 21.84
CA PRO A 41 6.22 17.44 21.03
C PRO A 41 6.33 18.61 20.03
N PRO A 42 7.55 19.06 19.71
CA PRO A 42 7.76 20.21 18.84
C PRO A 42 7.15 19.97 17.45
N VAL A 43 6.65 21.05 16.84
CA VAL A 43 6.15 21.02 15.47
C VAL A 43 7.32 21.25 14.51
N ASN A 44 7.59 20.29 13.63
CA ASN A 44 8.68 20.36 12.65
C ASN A 44 8.18 20.68 11.22
N GLY A 45 7.01 21.30 11.11
CA GLY A 45 6.43 21.76 9.85
C GLY A 45 5.09 21.11 9.52
N THR A 46 4.73 21.14 8.23
CA THR A 46 3.46 20.60 7.73
C THR A 46 3.68 19.32 6.93
N ILE A 47 2.61 18.53 6.76
CA ILE A 47 2.64 17.32 5.91
C ILE A 47 3.03 17.64 4.45
N PHE A 48 2.78 18.86 3.98
CA PHE A 48 3.08 19.28 2.61
C PHE A 48 4.58 19.41 2.33
N SER A 49 5.40 19.60 3.37
CA SER A 49 6.86 19.56 3.23
C SER A 49 7.33 18.25 2.57
N ARG A 50 6.60 17.14 2.78
CA ARG A 50 6.91 15.83 2.19
C ARG A 50 6.80 15.80 0.67
N ILE A 51 6.06 16.70 0.05
CA ILE A 51 5.97 16.78 -1.42
C ILE A 51 7.37 17.01 -2.01
N PHE A 52 8.16 17.88 -1.39
CA PHE A 52 9.51 18.22 -1.84
C PHE A 52 10.51 17.07 -1.63
N TYR A 53 10.21 16.18 -0.69
CA TYR A 53 11.07 15.05 -0.34
C TYR A 53 10.48 13.70 -0.74
N PHE A 54 9.43 13.64 -1.57
CA PHE A 54 8.66 12.41 -1.79
C PHE A 54 9.54 11.24 -2.26
N ASN A 55 10.46 11.50 -3.19
CA ASN A 55 11.40 10.49 -3.72
C ASN A 55 12.53 10.11 -2.75
N ARG A 56 12.70 10.86 -1.66
CA ARG A 56 13.70 10.65 -0.61
C ARG A 56 13.08 10.73 0.78
N LEU A 57 11.81 10.30 0.90
CA LEU A 57 11.01 10.56 2.09
C LEU A 57 11.63 9.92 3.33
N TYR A 58 12.11 8.69 3.19
CA TYR A 58 12.77 7.96 4.27
C TYR A 58 14.12 8.56 4.67
N ASP A 59 14.92 9.06 3.72
CA ASP A 59 16.16 9.78 4.03
C ASP A 59 15.85 11.05 4.83
N TYR A 60 14.89 11.85 4.36
CA TYR A 60 14.45 13.06 5.05
C TYR A 60 13.93 12.75 6.46
N GLN A 61 13.08 11.74 6.61
CA GLN A 61 12.57 11.32 7.92
C GLN A 61 13.71 10.85 8.84
N THR A 62 14.70 10.14 8.31
CA THR A 62 15.87 9.69 9.05
C THR A 62 16.71 10.87 9.55
N ASP A 63 16.95 11.87 8.69
CA ASP A 63 17.73 13.05 9.06
C ASP A 63 17.00 13.94 10.09
N VAL A 64 15.67 14.00 10.02
CA VAL A 64 14.86 14.63 11.09
C VAL A 64 14.96 13.81 12.38
N ALA A 65 14.82 12.49 12.31
CA ALA A 65 14.84 11.61 13.48
C ALA A 65 16.19 11.62 14.23
N LYS A 66 17.31 11.84 13.50
CA LYS A 66 18.63 12.04 14.10
C LYS A 66 18.71 13.31 14.97
N LYS A 67 17.93 14.34 14.62
CA LYS A 67 17.90 15.63 15.33
C LYS A 67 16.86 15.65 16.44
N GLN A 68 15.69 15.06 16.20
CA GLN A 68 14.58 15.01 17.14
C GLN A 68 13.92 13.64 17.13
N LYS A 69 13.91 12.97 18.29
CA LYS A 69 13.30 11.65 18.45
C LYS A 69 11.79 11.66 18.32
N THR A 70 11.12 12.74 18.73
CA THR A 70 9.67 12.85 18.65
C THR A 70 9.28 14.25 18.20
N PHE A 71 8.46 14.35 17.15
CA PHE A 71 8.02 15.61 16.57
C PHE A 71 6.63 15.47 15.95
N ARG A 72 6.00 16.60 15.64
CA ARG A 72 4.70 16.65 14.97
C ARG A 72 4.79 17.28 13.59
N LEU A 73 3.99 16.78 12.67
CA LEU A 73 3.70 17.40 11.39
C LEU A 73 2.22 17.76 11.32
N LEU A 74 1.93 19.03 11.01
CA LEU A 74 0.57 19.53 10.96
C LEU A 74 -0.03 19.34 9.57
N GLY A 75 -1.28 18.90 9.52
CA GLY A 75 -2.05 18.78 8.29
C GLY A 75 -3.46 19.35 8.48
N PRO A 76 -4.22 19.52 7.39
CA PRO A 76 -5.60 20.00 7.47
C PRO A 76 -6.43 19.09 8.37
N GLY A 77 -6.94 19.63 9.49
CA GLY A 77 -7.75 18.86 10.45
C GLY A 77 -6.98 17.83 11.29
N GLN A 78 -5.67 17.64 11.11
CA GLN A 78 -4.91 16.57 11.78
C GLN A 78 -3.51 17.00 12.25
N SER A 79 -2.96 16.28 13.23
CA SER A 79 -1.61 16.48 13.76
C SER A 79 -0.94 15.13 13.87
N GLU A 80 -0.01 14.85 12.95
CA GLU A 80 0.67 13.55 12.89
C GLU A 80 1.88 13.53 13.82
N LEU A 81 1.92 12.56 14.72
CA LEU A 81 3.05 12.35 15.63
C LEU A 81 4.05 11.36 15.00
N TYR A 82 5.30 11.76 14.92
CA TYR A 82 6.42 10.92 14.50
C TYR A 82 7.32 10.66 15.70
N THR A 83 7.73 9.41 15.90
CA THR A 83 8.57 9.05 17.03
C THR A 83 9.53 7.91 16.71
N THR A 84 10.77 8.06 17.15
CA THR A 84 11.80 7.01 17.25
C THR A 84 12.15 6.70 18.72
N ASP A 85 11.50 7.35 19.69
CA ASP A 85 11.61 6.97 21.10
C ASP A 85 10.94 5.60 21.34
N ILE A 86 11.76 4.66 21.82
CA ILE A 86 11.36 3.26 22.06
C ILE A 86 10.19 3.16 23.05
N ARG A 87 10.12 4.05 24.05
CA ARG A 87 9.04 4.03 25.06
C ARG A 87 7.70 4.40 24.42
N ASN A 88 7.69 5.37 23.51
CA ASN A 88 6.50 5.73 22.75
C ASN A 88 6.08 4.61 21.81
N ILE A 89 7.05 3.97 21.14
CA ILE A 89 6.81 2.84 20.24
C ILE A 89 6.21 1.66 21.02
N GLU A 90 6.77 1.30 22.18
CA GLU A 90 6.21 0.24 23.03
C GLU A 90 4.80 0.61 23.51
N HIS A 91 4.59 1.85 23.93
CA HIS A 91 3.29 2.31 24.37
C HIS A 91 2.23 2.15 23.28
N VAL A 92 2.54 2.58 22.05
CA VAL A 92 1.63 2.54 20.90
C VAL A 92 1.40 1.11 20.39
N LEU A 93 2.47 0.31 20.23
CA LEU A 93 2.39 -0.98 19.56
C LEU A 93 2.11 -2.16 20.50
N LYS A 94 2.26 -1.99 21.82
CA LYS A 94 2.11 -3.06 22.81
C LYS A 94 1.22 -2.67 23.98
N THR A 95 1.58 -1.64 24.76
CA THR A 95 0.91 -1.36 26.05
C THR A 95 -0.53 -0.84 25.88
N LYS A 96 -0.76 0.00 24.88
CA LYS A 96 -2.05 0.66 24.61
C LYS A 96 -2.49 0.50 23.16
N PHE A 97 -2.15 -0.62 22.53
CA PHE A 97 -2.45 -0.91 21.12
C PHE A 97 -3.89 -0.60 20.72
N ASP A 98 -4.87 -1.01 21.55
CA ASP A 98 -6.29 -0.81 21.27
C ASP A 98 -6.72 0.67 21.19
N ASN A 99 -5.93 1.59 21.75
CA ASN A 99 -6.17 3.03 21.64
C ASN A 99 -5.66 3.63 20.32
N TYR A 100 -4.81 2.92 19.58
CA TYR A 100 -4.16 3.40 18.36
C TYR A 100 -4.63 2.61 17.14
N THR A 101 -5.73 3.08 16.55
CA THR A 101 -6.26 2.54 15.30
C THR A 101 -5.57 3.17 14.09
N LYS A 102 -5.64 2.52 12.91
CA LYS A 102 -5.23 3.17 11.65
C LYS A 102 -6.12 4.38 11.36
N GLY A 103 -7.40 4.26 11.68
CA GLY A 103 -8.36 5.36 11.64
C GLY A 103 -8.85 5.69 10.23
N LYS A 104 -9.88 6.53 10.18
CA LYS A 104 -10.63 6.83 8.95
C LYS A 104 -9.77 7.44 7.84
N TYR A 105 -8.79 8.28 8.21
CA TYR A 105 -7.90 8.91 7.24
C TYR A 105 -7.06 7.89 6.45
N ASN A 106 -6.41 6.95 7.15
CA ASN A 106 -5.62 5.90 6.51
C ASN A 106 -6.51 4.91 5.76
N GLN A 107 -7.68 4.58 6.32
CA GLN A 107 -8.69 3.75 5.65
C GLN A 107 -9.13 4.37 4.31
N ASP A 108 -9.49 5.65 4.27
CA ASP A 108 -9.90 6.35 3.05
C ASP A 108 -8.83 6.30 1.95
N ILE A 109 -7.55 6.35 2.34
CA ILE A 109 -6.42 6.29 1.42
C ILE A 109 -6.21 4.87 0.88
N ALA A 110 -6.22 3.87 1.77
CA ALA A 110 -5.80 2.50 1.47
C ALA A 110 -6.90 1.60 0.87
N THR A 111 -8.18 1.89 1.17
CA THR A 111 -9.30 0.98 0.85
C THR A 111 -9.47 0.72 -0.64
N ASP A 112 -9.15 1.66 -1.53
CA ASP A 112 -9.34 1.43 -2.96
C ASP A 112 -8.43 0.33 -3.52
N LEU A 113 -7.23 0.13 -2.94
CA LEU A 113 -6.29 -0.90 -3.37
C LEU A 113 -6.41 -2.18 -2.53
N PHE A 114 -6.56 -2.04 -1.21
CA PHE A 114 -6.55 -3.18 -0.29
C PHE A 114 -7.96 -3.66 0.11
N GLY A 115 -9.00 -2.99 -0.37
CA GLY A 115 -10.39 -3.26 0.02
C GLY A 115 -10.58 -3.18 1.53
N ASN A 116 -11.45 -4.05 2.05
CA ASN A 116 -11.64 -4.26 3.48
C ASN A 116 -10.65 -5.30 4.05
N GLY A 117 -9.46 -5.40 3.46
CA GLY A 117 -8.42 -6.35 3.89
C GLY A 117 -7.68 -5.90 5.15
N ILE A 118 -6.83 -6.81 5.67
CA ILE A 118 -6.13 -6.68 6.95
C ILE A 118 -5.26 -5.42 7.06
N PHE A 119 -4.82 -4.87 5.92
CA PHE A 119 -4.02 -3.66 5.86
C PHE A 119 -4.84 -2.38 5.98
N ALA A 120 -6.13 -2.42 5.64
CA ALA A 120 -7.00 -1.24 5.63
C ALA A 120 -7.89 -1.13 6.87
N VAL A 121 -8.45 -2.24 7.37
CA VAL A 121 -9.49 -2.19 8.42
C VAL A 121 -8.94 -2.15 9.84
N ASP A 122 -9.79 -1.75 10.79
CA ASP A 122 -9.54 -1.74 12.24
C ASP A 122 -10.58 -2.58 13.00
N GLY A 123 -10.43 -2.68 14.32
CA GLY A 123 -11.42 -3.29 15.22
C GLY A 123 -11.62 -4.79 14.99
N ASP A 124 -12.84 -5.26 15.17
CA ASP A 124 -13.17 -6.69 15.15
C ASP A 124 -12.91 -7.34 13.78
N LYS A 125 -13.18 -6.61 12.68
CA LYS A 125 -12.85 -7.08 11.33
C LYS A 125 -11.37 -7.36 11.18
N TRP A 126 -10.52 -6.44 11.67
CA TRP A 126 -9.07 -6.65 11.68
C TRP A 126 -8.67 -7.82 12.57
N ARG A 127 -9.23 -7.92 13.79
CA ARG A 127 -8.92 -9.02 14.72
C ARG A 127 -9.26 -10.38 14.10
N GLN A 128 -10.42 -10.50 13.46
CA GLN A 128 -10.84 -11.73 12.77
C GLN A 128 -9.88 -12.11 11.65
N GLN A 129 -9.57 -11.18 10.75
CA GLN A 129 -8.63 -11.42 9.64
C GLN A 129 -7.21 -11.72 10.14
N ARG A 130 -6.73 -11.01 11.17
CA ARG A 130 -5.43 -11.23 11.78
C ARG A 130 -5.33 -12.60 12.43
N LYS A 131 -6.38 -13.05 13.11
CA LYS A 131 -6.45 -14.38 13.70
C LYS A 131 -6.36 -15.46 12.63
N LEU A 132 -7.16 -15.36 11.56
CA LEU A 132 -7.10 -16.30 10.43
C LEU A 132 -5.71 -16.33 9.79
N ALA A 133 -5.17 -15.16 9.44
CA ALA A 133 -3.84 -15.06 8.84
C ALA A 133 -2.73 -15.61 9.76
N SER A 134 -2.83 -15.44 11.08
CA SER A 134 -1.79 -15.93 12.01
C SER A 134 -1.59 -17.45 11.97
N PHE A 135 -2.63 -18.23 11.65
CA PHE A 135 -2.52 -19.68 11.48
C PHE A 135 -1.74 -20.02 10.21
N GLU A 136 -2.00 -19.31 9.11
CA GLU A 136 -1.34 -19.47 7.81
C GLU A 136 0.14 -19.07 7.85
N PHE A 137 0.50 -18.13 8.72
CA PHE A 137 1.88 -17.71 8.96
C PHE A 137 2.53 -18.39 10.18
N SER A 138 1.97 -19.49 10.67
CA SER A 138 2.58 -20.27 11.73
C SER A 138 3.89 -20.94 11.26
N THR A 139 4.83 -21.15 12.17
CA THR A 139 6.12 -21.79 11.88
C THR A 139 5.96 -23.13 11.18
N ARG A 140 4.94 -23.90 11.56
CA ARG A 140 4.64 -25.20 10.96
C ARG A 140 4.23 -25.05 9.49
N VAL A 141 3.27 -24.18 9.18
CA VAL A 141 2.79 -23.97 7.80
C VAL A 141 3.91 -23.44 6.91
N LEU A 142 4.68 -22.47 7.40
CA LEU A 142 5.83 -21.92 6.67
C LEU A 142 6.88 -22.99 6.36
N ARG A 143 7.21 -23.83 7.34
CA ARG A 143 8.21 -24.90 7.17
C ARG A 143 7.72 -26.00 6.24
N ASP A 144 6.50 -26.48 6.45
CA ASP A 144 5.99 -27.67 5.78
C ASP A 144 5.59 -27.36 4.33
N PHE A 145 5.13 -26.13 4.03
CA PHE A 145 4.64 -25.76 2.70
C PHE A 145 5.46 -24.66 2.01
N SER A 146 5.70 -23.53 2.68
CA SER A 146 6.31 -22.37 2.01
C SER A 146 7.80 -22.56 1.73
N CYS A 147 8.55 -23.25 2.58
CA CYS A 147 9.99 -23.46 2.41
C CYS A 147 10.34 -24.19 1.12
N SER A 148 9.57 -25.20 0.70
CA SER A 148 9.83 -25.93 -0.54
C SER A 148 9.64 -25.03 -1.76
N VAL A 149 8.57 -24.21 -1.76
CA VAL A 149 8.28 -23.22 -2.80
C VAL A 149 9.38 -22.17 -2.87
N PHE A 150 9.81 -21.61 -1.73
CA PHE A 150 10.88 -20.61 -1.69
C PHE A 150 12.21 -21.16 -2.18
N ARG A 151 12.59 -22.39 -1.79
CA ARG A 151 13.81 -23.04 -2.30
C ARG A 151 13.75 -23.25 -3.80
N ARG A 152 12.62 -23.71 -4.32
CA ARG A 152 12.43 -23.92 -5.77
C ARG A 152 12.54 -22.60 -6.54
N ASN A 153 11.87 -21.55 -6.09
CA ASN A 153 11.95 -20.24 -6.75
C ASN A 153 13.32 -19.59 -6.61
N ALA A 154 14.02 -19.77 -5.48
CA ALA A 154 15.41 -19.34 -5.34
C ALA A 154 16.34 -20.06 -6.32
N ALA A 155 16.17 -21.37 -6.51
CA ALA A 155 16.92 -22.11 -7.53
C ALA A 155 16.62 -21.62 -8.96
N LYS A 156 15.34 -21.34 -9.28
CA LYS A 156 14.94 -20.72 -10.56
C LYS A 156 15.61 -19.35 -10.75
N LEU A 157 15.63 -18.52 -9.70
CA LEU A 157 16.29 -17.22 -9.73
C LEU A 157 17.79 -17.33 -10.01
N VAL A 158 18.49 -18.22 -9.30
CA VAL A 158 19.93 -18.47 -9.52
C VAL A 158 20.19 -18.91 -10.96
N ARG A 159 19.36 -19.81 -11.50
CA ARG A 159 19.46 -20.25 -12.90
C ARG A 159 19.31 -19.08 -13.87
N VAL A 160 18.26 -18.29 -13.74
CA VAL A 160 17.98 -17.13 -14.62
C VAL A 160 19.11 -16.10 -14.57
N ILE A 161 19.63 -15.78 -13.37
CA ILE A 161 20.77 -14.88 -13.22
C ILE A 161 22.03 -15.48 -13.86
N SER A 162 22.27 -16.78 -13.70
CA SER A 162 23.42 -17.46 -14.30
C SER A 162 23.36 -17.44 -15.83
N GLU A 163 22.17 -17.63 -16.41
CA GLU A 163 21.93 -17.53 -17.85
C GLU A 163 22.22 -16.11 -18.36
N MET A 164 21.73 -15.08 -17.66
CA MET A 164 22.02 -13.67 -17.98
C MET A 164 23.51 -13.35 -17.86
N ALA A 165 24.21 -13.92 -16.87
CA ALA A 165 25.64 -13.73 -16.70
C ALA A 165 26.47 -14.37 -17.81
N ILE A 166 26.06 -15.53 -18.34
CA ILE A 166 26.75 -16.21 -19.46
C ILE A 166 26.76 -15.33 -20.72
N VAL A 167 25.67 -14.60 -20.97
CA VAL A 167 25.53 -13.71 -22.14
C VAL A 167 25.91 -12.26 -21.85
N ASP A 168 26.49 -11.98 -20.66
CA ASP A 168 26.86 -10.64 -20.18
C ASP A 168 25.71 -9.62 -20.29
N GLN A 169 24.49 -10.06 -19.97
CA GLN A 169 23.29 -9.22 -20.05
C GLN A 169 23.15 -8.34 -18.81
N ILE A 170 23.03 -7.03 -19.02
CA ILE A 170 22.64 -6.07 -17.97
C ILE A 170 21.16 -6.26 -17.65
N PHE A 171 20.83 -6.39 -16.36
CA PHE A 171 19.45 -6.54 -15.89
C PHE A 171 19.20 -5.73 -14.61
N ASP A 172 17.92 -5.48 -14.32
CA ASP A 172 17.48 -4.82 -13.10
C ASP A 172 17.27 -5.85 -11.98
N MET A 173 18.08 -5.76 -10.93
CA MET A 173 18.00 -6.66 -9.77
C MET A 173 16.67 -6.49 -9.00
N GLN A 174 16.15 -5.27 -8.91
CA GLN A 174 14.89 -4.99 -8.21
C GLN A 174 13.72 -5.66 -8.93
N ASP A 175 13.61 -5.48 -10.25
CA ASP A 175 12.57 -6.13 -11.06
C ASP A 175 12.66 -7.66 -10.97
N THR A 176 13.87 -8.21 -11.05
CA THR A 176 14.11 -9.66 -10.97
C THR A 176 13.70 -10.24 -9.62
N LEU A 177 14.06 -9.58 -8.51
CA LEU A 177 13.65 -10.00 -7.17
C LEU A 177 12.15 -9.84 -6.95
N MET A 178 11.53 -8.79 -7.51
CA MET A 178 10.09 -8.59 -7.46
C MET A 178 9.35 -9.72 -8.19
N ARG A 179 9.80 -10.11 -9.38
CA ARG A 179 9.25 -11.28 -10.11
C ARG A 179 9.39 -12.58 -9.32
N CYS A 180 10.54 -12.79 -8.66
CA CYS A 180 10.78 -13.99 -7.83
C CYS A 180 9.84 -14.06 -6.62
N THR A 181 9.69 -12.94 -5.91
CA THR A 181 8.84 -12.85 -4.72
C THR A 181 7.37 -12.97 -5.09
N LEU A 182 6.95 -12.36 -6.20
CA LEU A 182 5.60 -12.51 -6.76
C LEU A 182 5.29 -13.98 -7.07
N ASN A 183 6.15 -14.66 -7.83
CA ASN A 183 5.99 -16.09 -8.12
C ASN A 183 5.85 -16.93 -6.84
N SER A 184 6.64 -16.61 -5.81
CA SER A 184 6.62 -17.31 -4.54
C SER A 184 5.32 -17.09 -3.78
N ILE A 185 4.88 -15.84 -3.65
CA ILE A 185 3.64 -15.49 -2.94
C ILE A 185 2.42 -16.03 -3.69
N PHE A 186 2.42 -16.02 -5.01
CA PHE A 186 1.31 -16.61 -5.77
C PHE A 186 1.23 -18.12 -5.64
N LYS A 187 2.37 -18.81 -5.63
CA LYS A 187 2.39 -20.25 -5.42
C LYS A 187 1.97 -20.63 -3.99
N VAL A 188 2.47 -19.94 -2.97
CA VAL A 188 2.08 -20.19 -1.57
C VAL A 188 0.64 -19.76 -1.28
N GLY A 189 0.23 -18.61 -1.79
CA GLY A 189 -1.08 -18.00 -1.50
C GLY A 189 -2.23 -18.63 -2.27
N PHE A 190 -2.00 -18.98 -3.53
CA PHE A 190 -3.05 -19.38 -4.47
C PHE A 190 -2.80 -20.74 -5.15
N GLY A 191 -1.63 -21.35 -4.91
CA GLY A 191 -1.26 -22.62 -5.54
C GLY A 191 -0.81 -22.50 -7.00
N VAL A 192 -0.77 -21.28 -7.56
CA VAL A 192 -0.52 -21.03 -8.98
C VAL A 192 0.92 -20.57 -9.23
N GLU A 193 1.57 -21.13 -10.25
CA GLU A 193 2.85 -20.61 -10.75
C GLU A 193 2.59 -19.61 -11.88
N LEU A 194 2.99 -18.34 -11.69
CA LEU A 194 2.84 -17.30 -12.71
C LEU A 194 4.00 -17.27 -13.72
N ASN A 195 5.12 -17.94 -13.43
CA ASN A 195 6.33 -17.94 -14.26
C ASN A 195 6.81 -16.52 -14.67
N CYS A 196 6.58 -15.51 -13.83
CA CYS A 196 6.96 -14.12 -14.11
C CYS A 196 8.48 -13.91 -14.29
N LEU A 197 9.30 -14.75 -13.65
CA LEU A 197 10.77 -14.74 -13.72
C LEU A 197 11.33 -15.03 -15.11
N GLU A 198 10.66 -15.90 -15.87
CA GLU A 198 11.10 -16.30 -17.21
C GLU A 198 10.50 -15.39 -18.30
N GLY A 199 9.78 -14.34 -17.89
CA GLY A 199 9.12 -13.40 -18.82
C GLY A 199 7.94 -13.98 -19.61
N SER A 200 7.55 -15.23 -19.33
CA SER A 200 6.59 -15.97 -20.14
C SER A 200 5.12 -15.63 -19.87
N SER A 201 4.80 -15.02 -18.72
CA SER A 201 3.43 -14.58 -18.42
C SER A 201 3.24 -13.09 -18.64
N LYS A 202 2.46 -12.77 -19.69
CA LYS A 202 2.00 -11.41 -19.98
C LYS A 202 1.07 -10.91 -18.88
N GLU A 203 0.13 -11.73 -18.43
CA GLU A 203 -0.86 -11.39 -17.41
C GLU A 203 -0.20 -11.14 -16.05
N GLY A 204 0.76 -11.98 -15.65
CA GLY A 204 1.51 -11.80 -14.40
C GLY A 204 2.35 -10.53 -14.41
N THR A 205 2.98 -10.20 -15.55
CA THR A 205 3.74 -8.95 -15.69
C THR A 205 2.82 -7.72 -15.66
N GLU A 206 1.66 -7.78 -16.30
CA GLU A 206 0.66 -6.70 -16.26
C GLU A 206 0.11 -6.49 -14.85
N PHE A 207 -0.20 -7.58 -14.13
CA PHE A 207 -0.59 -7.53 -12.72
C PHE A 207 0.49 -6.90 -11.86
N MET A 208 1.75 -7.34 -11.99
CA MET A 208 2.88 -6.85 -11.20
C MET A 208 3.04 -5.35 -11.35
N LYS A 209 3.03 -4.87 -12.60
CA LYS A 209 3.14 -3.44 -12.90
C LYS A 209 1.94 -2.66 -12.35
N ALA A 210 0.73 -3.15 -12.58
CA ALA A 210 -0.49 -2.49 -12.06
C ALA A 210 -0.48 -2.41 -10.53
N PHE A 211 0.00 -3.46 -9.84
CA PHE A 211 0.10 -3.50 -8.39
C PHE A 211 1.16 -2.53 -7.86
N ASP A 212 2.36 -2.49 -8.44
CA ASP A 212 3.43 -1.57 -8.03
C ASP A 212 3.03 -0.10 -8.26
N ASP A 213 2.54 0.21 -9.46
CA ASP A 213 2.01 1.54 -9.80
C ASP A 213 0.89 1.96 -8.84
N SER A 214 -0.02 1.04 -8.49
CA SER A 214 -1.11 1.33 -7.56
C SER A 214 -0.62 1.65 -6.15
N ASN A 215 0.40 0.96 -5.66
CA ASN A 215 1.03 1.27 -4.37
C ASN A 215 1.60 2.69 -4.38
N ALA A 216 2.40 3.04 -5.39
CA ALA A 216 2.95 4.39 -5.52
C ALA A 216 1.86 5.48 -5.58
N LEU A 217 0.79 5.25 -6.34
CA LEU A 217 -0.33 6.17 -6.48
C LEU A 217 -1.12 6.33 -5.17
N VAL A 218 -1.37 5.25 -4.43
CA VAL A 218 -2.02 5.28 -3.11
C VAL A 218 -1.15 6.05 -2.11
N PHE A 219 0.16 5.78 -2.07
CA PHE A 219 1.07 6.50 -1.17
C PHE A 219 1.16 8.00 -1.51
N ARG A 220 1.01 8.38 -2.78
CA ARG A 220 0.97 9.79 -3.18
C ARG A 220 -0.22 10.55 -2.57
N ARG A 221 -1.31 9.89 -2.22
CA ARG A 221 -2.48 10.52 -1.57
C ARG A 221 -2.17 11.13 -0.20
N TYR A 222 -1.15 10.63 0.51
CA TYR A 222 -0.71 11.20 1.79
C TYR A 222 -0.18 12.63 1.66
N VAL A 223 0.26 13.03 0.47
CA VAL A 223 0.85 14.35 0.23
C VAL A 223 0.03 15.21 -0.75
N ASP A 224 -1.00 14.65 -1.38
CA ASP A 224 -1.83 15.36 -2.37
C ASP A 224 -3.16 15.83 -1.76
N PRO A 225 -3.33 17.11 -1.37
CA PRO A 225 -4.57 17.58 -0.76
C PRO A 225 -5.80 17.49 -1.68
N LEU A 226 -5.59 17.37 -3.00
CA LEU A 226 -6.65 17.36 -4.01
C LEU A 226 -7.01 15.95 -4.47
N TRP A 227 -6.46 14.90 -3.84
CA TRP A 227 -6.67 13.51 -4.28
C TRP A 227 -8.16 13.13 -4.32
N LYS A 228 -8.97 13.57 -3.34
CA LYS A 228 -10.42 13.32 -3.32
C LYS A 228 -11.13 13.97 -4.52
N LEU A 229 -10.71 15.17 -4.91
CA LEU A 229 -11.25 15.88 -6.07
C LEU A 229 -10.84 15.20 -7.38
N LYS A 230 -9.57 14.81 -7.51
CA LYS A 230 -9.05 14.05 -8.65
C LYS A 230 -9.75 12.69 -8.80
N LYS A 231 -10.07 12.04 -7.67
CA LYS A 231 -10.84 10.80 -7.63
C LYS A 231 -12.26 11.02 -8.10
N TYR A 232 -12.92 12.08 -7.62
CA TYR A 232 -14.29 12.42 -8.02
C TYR A 232 -14.41 12.66 -9.54
N PHE A 233 -13.49 13.44 -10.11
CA PHE A 233 -13.48 13.70 -11.56
C PHE A 233 -12.80 12.59 -12.38
N ASN A 234 -12.21 11.59 -11.73
CA ASN A 234 -11.46 10.51 -12.37
C ASN A 234 -10.38 11.04 -13.34
N ILE A 235 -9.48 11.89 -12.84
CA ILE A 235 -8.43 12.55 -13.64
C ILE A 235 -7.01 12.22 -13.13
N GLY A 236 -6.04 12.23 -14.05
CA GLY A 236 -4.62 12.08 -13.74
C GLY A 236 -4.28 10.79 -12.99
N SER A 237 -3.61 10.93 -11.84
CA SER A 237 -3.17 9.81 -10.99
C SER A 237 -4.31 8.89 -10.55
N GLU A 238 -5.49 9.46 -10.28
CA GLU A 238 -6.64 8.71 -9.79
C GLU A 238 -7.33 7.92 -10.91
N ALA A 239 -7.31 8.44 -12.14
CA ALA A 239 -7.78 7.71 -13.32
C ALA A 239 -6.88 6.48 -13.59
N SER A 240 -5.57 6.66 -13.51
CA SER A 240 -4.59 5.58 -13.64
C SER A 240 -4.76 4.54 -12.54
N LEU A 241 -4.94 4.96 -11.29
CA LEU A 241 -5.17 4.06 -10.17
C LEU A 241 -6.44 3.22 -10.38
N LYS A 242 -7.55 3.85 -10.82
CA LYS A 242 -8.78 3.13 -11.14
C LYS A 242 -8.59 2.10 -12.26
N LYS A 243 -7.79 2.41 -13.28
CA LYS A 243 -7.45 1.45 -14.34
C LYS A 243 -6.65 0.27 -13.79
N ASN A 244 -5.64 0.54 -12.97
CA ASN A 244 -4.79 -0.50 -12.40
C ASN A 244 -5.56 -1.41 -11.44
N ILE A 245 -6.46 -0.85 -10.61
CA ILE A 245 -7.35 -1.64 -9.75
C ILE A 245 -8.20 -2.60 -10.57
N LYS A 246 -8.74 -2.17 -11.73
CA LYS A 246 -9.50 -3.08 -12.61
C LYS A 246 -8.66 -4.26 -13.12
N ILE A 247 -7.39 -4.03 -13.44
CA ILE A 247 -6.46 -5.09 -13.88
C ILE A 247 -6.23 -6.08 -12.73
N ILE A 248 -5.95 -5.56 -11.53
CA ILE A 248 -5.72 -6.34 -10.31
C ILE A 248 -6.97 -7.20 -9.99
N ASP A 249 -8.15 -6.58 -9.95
CA ASP A 249 -9.41 -7.24 -9.63
C ASP A 249 -9.75 -8.32 -10.67
N ALA A 250 -9.59 -8.02 -11.96
CA ALA A 250 -9.85 -8.98 -13.03
C ALA A 250 -8.92 -10.20 -12.91
N PHE A 251 -7.64 -9.97 -12.64
CA PHE A 251 -6.66 -11.02 -12.48
C PHE A 251 -6.96 -11.91 -11.27
N VAL A 252 -7.18 -11.31 -10.09
CA VAL A 252 -7.48 -12.04 -8.84
C VAL A 252 -8.82 -12.78 -8.95
N THR A 253 -9.85 -12.15 -9.51
CA THR A 253 -11.17 -12.78 -9.70
C THR A 253 -11.07 -13.98 -10.65
N ASN A 254 -10.31 -13.86 -11.74
CA ASN A 254 -10.11 -14.98 -12.64
C ASN A 254 -9.36 -16.13 -11.97
N LEU A 255 -8.35 -15.82 -11.15
CA LEU A 255 -7.60 -16.81 -10.40
C LEU A 255 -8.50 -17.55 -9.40
N ILE A 256 -9.29 -16.82 -8.60
CA ILE A 256 -10.24 -17.40 -7.64
C ILE A 256 -11.25 -18.29 -8.36
N ARG A 257 -11.80 -17.83 -9.48
CA ARG A 257 -12.76 -18.59 -10.29
C ARG A 257 -12.15 -19.89 -10.80
N THR A 258 -10.93 -19.84 -11.34
CA THR A 258 -10.22 -21.03 -11.81
C THR A 258 -9.97 -22.01 -10.67
N LYS A 259 -9.52 -21.51 -9.51
CA LYS A 259 -9.28 -22.35 -8.33
C LYS A 259 -10.55 -23.04 -7.85
N ARG A 260 -11.67 -22.32 -7.76
CA ARG A 260 -12.98 -22.89 -7.36
C ARG A 260 -13.44 -23.99 -8.32
N LYS A 261 -13.24 -23.82 -9.64
CA LYS A 261 -13.54 -24.87 -10.63
C LYS A 261 -12.70 -26.13 -10.42
N LEU A 262 -11.39 -25.95 -10.22
CA LEU A 262 -10.47 -27.07 -9.99
C LEU A 262 -10.81 -27.86 -8.71
N LEU A 263 -11.23 -27.17 -7.65
CA LEU A 263 -11.69 -27.81 -6.41
C LEU A 263 -13.01 -28.58 -6.61
N ALA A 264 -13.94 -28.04 -7.41
CA ALA A 264 -15.22 -28.69 -7.69
C ALA A 264 -15.11 -29.92 -8.60
N GLU A 265 -14.06 -30.01 -9.42
CA GLU A 265 -13.81 -31.13 -10.34
C GLU A 265 -13.06 -32.31 -9.67
N GLU A 266 -12.86 -32.31 -8.34
CA GLU A 266 -12.09 -33.31 -7.57
C GLU A 266 -10.68 -33.62 -8.12
N ARG A 267 -10.12 -32.72 -8.95
CA ARG A 267 -8.85 -32.94 -9.66
C ARG A 267 -7.60 -32.60 -8.85
N LEU A 268 -7.73 -32.30 -7.56
CA LEU A 268 -6.60 -32.05 -6.66
C LEU A 268 -6.74 -32.86 -5.38
N CYS A 269 -6.05 -34.00 -5.33
CA CYS A 269 -5.82 -34.82 -4.14
C CYS A 269 -4.72 -34.21 -3.23
N ASP A 270 -4.77 -32.89 -2.99
CA ASP A 270 -4.02 -32.29 -1.88
C ASP A 270 -4.67 -30.94 -1.47
N ASP A 271 -5.78 -31.04 -0.73
CA ASP A 271 -6.62 -29.92 -0.27
C ASP A 271 -5.88 -28.88 0.62
N LYS A 272 -4.57 -29.02 0.84
CA LYS A 272 -3.82 -28.29 1.86
C LYS A 272 -2.56 -27.59 1.38
N GLU A 273 -2.24 -27.55 0.08
CA GLU A 273 -0.97 -26.95 -0.38
C GLU A 273 -0.91 -25.42 -0.21
N ASP A 274 -1.99 -24.69 -0.53
CA ASP A 274 -2.00 -23.22 -0.57
C ASP A 274 -2.99 -22.56 0.40
N ILE A 275 -2.73 -21.29 0.72
CA ILE A 275 -3.51 -20.51 1.70
C ILE A 275 -4.98 -20.41 1.29
N LEU A 276 -5.28 -20.19 0.00
CA LEU A 276 -6.65 -19.98 -0.47
C LEU A 276 -7.51 -21.26 -0.28
N SER A 277 -6.95 -22.44 -0.58
CA SER A 277 -7.64 -23.72 -0.30
C SER A 277 -7.94 -23.89 1.19
N ARG A 278 -6.99 -23.58 2.07
CA ARG A 278 -7.17 -23.70 3.53
C ARG A 278 -8.22 -22.73 4.07
N ILE A 279 -8.30 -21.52 3.51
CA ILE A 279 -9.37 -20.57 3.83
C ILE A 279 -10.74 -21.11 3.44
N PHE A 280 -10.89 -21.66 2.21
CA PHE A 280 -12.16 -22.24 1.77
C PHE A 280 -12.58 -23.46 2.60
N GLY A 281 -11.66 -24.36 2.93
CA GLY A 281 -11.96 -25.52 3.78
C GLY A 281 -12.41 -25.13 5.19
N GLY A 282 -11.82 -24.08 5.77
CA GLY A 282 -12.20 -23.58 7.11
C GLY A 282 -13.55 -22.85 7.17
N GLU A 283 -14.10 -22.39 6.04
CA GLU A 283 -15.46 -21.85 5.95
C GLU A 283 -16.51 -22.97 5.89
N GLN A 284 -16.20 -24.10 5.24
CA GLN A 284 -17.11 -25.24 5.10
C GLN A 284 -17.31 -26.02 6.41
N GLU A 285 -16.30 -26.08 7.29
CA GLU A 285 -16.42 -26.71 8.62
C GLU A 285 -17.19 -25.86 9.65
N ARG A 286 -17.51 -24.59 9.32
CA ARG A 286 -18.22 -23.64 10.22
C ARG A 286 -19.67 -23.37 9.82
N SER A 287 -20.14 -23.94 8.71
CA SER A 287 -21.55 -23.92 8.28
C SER A 287 -22.26 -25.18 8.72
#